data_AF-A0A0R2VAV5-F1
#
_entry.id   AF-A0A0R2VAV5-F1
#
_cell.length_a   1.000
_cell.length_b   1.000
_cell.length_c   1.000
_cell.angle_alpha   90.00
_cell.angle_beta   90.00
_cell.angle_gamma   90.00
#
_symmetry.space_group_name_H-M   'P 1'
#
loop_
_entity.id
_entity.type
_entity.pdbx_description
1 polymer ?
#
loop_
_entity_poly.entity_id
_entity_poly.type
_entity_poly.pdbx_seq_one_letter_code
_entity_poly.pdbx_strand_id
1 'polypeptide(L)'
;MNIDREIKYRSRRGLLELDLFLSDFIDEESSLMHMNEKKILLKFLTIDDMAMLDIMQKKVDPSFVFKDVVTKIENFNAKTLQKSKER
;
A
#
# COMPACT_ATOMS: atom_id res chain seq x y z
N MET A 1 -6.02 5.94 19.82
CA MET A 1 -6.01 6.24 18.37
C MET A 1 -5.71 4.95 17.63
N ASN A 2 -6.61 4.48 16.78
CA ASN A 2 -6.51 3.17 16.14
C ASN A 2 -5.94 3.37 14.73
N ILE A 3 -4.60 3.35 14.60
CA ILE A 3 -3.89 3.66 13.35
C ILE A 3 -4.32 2.74 12.21
N ASP A 4 -4.63 1.48 12.52
CA ASP A 4 -5.19 0.50 11.58
C ASP A 4 -6.50 0.99 10.92
N ARG A 5 -7.37 1.63 11.71
CA ARG A 5 -8.63 2.17 11.22
C ARG A 5 -8.43 3.39 10.33
N GLU A 6 -7.44 4.22 10.66
CA GLU A 6 -7.04 5.37 9.87
C GLU A 6 -6.48 4.93 8.50
N ILE A 7 -5.60 3.94 8.51
CA ILE A 7 -5.01 3.33 7.31
C ILE A 7 -6.10 2.73 6.42
N LYS A 8 -7.00 1.92 6.99
CA LYS A 8 -8.11 1.30 6.25
C LYS A 8 -9.11 2.32 5.70
N TYR A 9 -9.24 3.48 6.35
CA TYR A 9 -10.09 4.56 5.83
C TYR A 9 -9.39 5.32 4.70
N ARG A 10 -8.08 5.59 4.82
CA ARG A 10 -7.27 6.31 3.83
C ARG A 10 -6.90 5.46 2.61
N SER A 11 -6.93 4.13 2.73
CA SER A 11 -6.76 3.20 1.61
C SER A 11 -7.96 3.18 0.68
N ARG A 12 -9.16 3.53 1.19
CA ARG A 12 -10.38 3.63 0.38
C ARG A 12 -10.33 4.87 -0.49
N ARG A 13 -9.92 4.68 -1.74
CA ARG A 13 -9.68 5.76 -2.71
C ARG A 13 -10.63 5.65 -3.88
N GLY A 14 -10.83 6.76 -4.60
CA GLY A 14 -11.72 6.81 -5.75
C GLY A 14 -11.22 6.00 -6.96
N LEU A 15 -9.96 5.57 -6.93
CA LEU A 15 -9.33 4.80 -8.01
C LEU A 15 -9.39 3.30 -7.68
N LEU A 16 -10.19 2.55 -8.44
CA LEU A 16 -10.42 1.11 -8.22
C LEU A 16 -9.10 0.31 -8.19
N GLU A 17 -8.14 0.64 -9.06
CA GLU A 17 -6.86 -0.07 -9.11
C GLU A 17 -6.08 0.10 -7.80
N LEU A 18 -5.95 1.33 -7.30
CA LEU A 18 -5.30 1.59 -6.02
C LEU A 18 -6.09 1.00 -4.85
N ASP A 19 -7.42 1.10 -4.89
CA ASP A 19 -8.29 0.54 -3.86
C ASP A 19 -8.11 -0.97 -3.74
N LEU A 20 -8.02 -1.69 -4.87
CA LEU A 20 -7.77 -3.13 -4.89
C LEU A 20 -6.35 -3.46 -4.38
N PHE A 21 -5.33 -2.77 -4.89
CA PHE A 21 -3.93 -3.01 -4.49
C PHE A 21 -3.70 -2.75 -3.00
N LEU A 22 -4.29 -1.66 -2.49
CA LEU A 22 -4.10 -1.25 -1.10
C LEU A 22 -5.01 -2.05 -0.18
N SER A 23 -6.26 -2.32 -0.53
CA SER A 23 -7.17 -3.05 0.37
C SER A 23 -6.65 -4.44 0.69
N ASP A 24 -6.19 -5.20 -0.29
CA ASP A 24 -5.65 -6.54 -0.07
C ASP A 24 -4.37 -6.48 0.78
N PHE A 25 -3.49 -5.53 0.49
CA PHE A 25 -2.27 -5.30 1.26
C PHE A 25 -2.59 -4.87 2.70
N ILE A 26 -3.53 -3.94 2.91
CA ILE A 26 -3.92 -3.49 4.24
C ILE A 26 -4.56 -4.64 5.03
N ASP A 27 -5.41 -5.46 4.42
CA ASP A 27 -6.09 -6.54 5.15
C ASP A 27 -5.10 -7.63 5.59
N GLU A 28 -4.11 -7.99 4.76
CA GLU A 28 -3.11 -9.01 5.09
C GLU A 28 -1.89 -8.47 5.86
N GLU A 29 -1.26 -7.37 5.42
CA GLU A 29 0.00 -6.87 5.97
C GLU A 29 -0.19 -5.82 7.09
N SER A 30 -1.32 -5.09 7.16
CA SER A 30 -1.46 -4.07 8.22
C SER A 30 -1.49 -4.70 9.62
N SER A 31 -2.01 -5.92 9.76
CA SER A 31 -2.00 -6.64 11.03
C SER A 31 -0.59 -7.14 11.42
N LEU A 32 0.29 -7.35 10.44
CA LEU A 32 1.65 -7.88 10.61
C LEU A 32 2.69 -6.76 10.79
N MET A 33 2.39 -5.55 10.34
CA MET A 33 3.29 -4.40 10.40
C MET A 33 3.47 -3.83 11.81
N HIS A 34 4.70 -3.41 12.12
CA HIS A 34 4.99 -2.68 13.35
C HIS A 34 4.44 -1.24 13.30
N MET A 35 4.21 -0.65 14.47
CA MET A 35 3.71 0.73 14.63
C MET A 35 4.50 1.79 13.82
N ASN A 36 5.81 1.60 13.65
CA ASN A 36 6.63 2.52 12.85
C ASN A 36 6.32 2.41 11.34
N GLU A 37 6.13 1.21 10.83
CA GLU A 37 5.77 0.97 9.42
C GLU A 37 4.36 1.48 9.13
N LYS A 38 3.42 1.26 10.06
CA LYS A 38 2.05 1.81 9.98
C LYS A 38 2.05 3.34 9.84
N LYS A 39 2.93 4.04 10.57
CA LYS A 39 3.07 5.50 10.45
C LYS A 39 3.62 5.91 9.08
N ILE A 40 4.57 5.17 8.52
CA ILE A 40 5.12 5.43 7.18
C ILE A 40 4.05 5.17 6.12
N LEU A 41 3.31 4.06 6.23
CA LEU A 41 2.21 3.71 5.35
C LEU A 41 1.09 4.75 5.41
N LEU A 42 0.74 5.25 6.59
CA LEU A 42 -0.24 6.32 6.72
C LEU A 42 0.22 7.62 6.03
N LYS A 43 1.51 7.98 6.17
CA LYS A 43 2.09 9.11 5.45
C LYS A 43 2.05 8.90 3.93
N PHE A 44 2.32 7.68 3.47
CA PHE A 44 2.20 7.30 2.07
C PHE A 44 0.75 7.44 1.58
N LEU A 45 -0.22 6.98 2.37
CA LEU A 45 -1.66 7.13 2.12
C LEU A 45 -2.19 8.56 2.26
N THR A 46 -1.34 9.54 2.58
CA THR A 46 -1.72 10.96 2.63
C THR A 46 -1.28 11.71 1.36
N ILE A 47 -0.48 11.08 0.48
CA ILE A 47 -0.09 11.69 -0.80
C ILE A 47 -1.22 11.59 -1.83
N ASP A 48 -1.12 12.41 -2.87
CA ASP A 48 -2.07 12.46 -3.99
C ASP A 48 -2.25 11.10 -4.67
N ASP A 49 -3.47 10.80 -5.12
CA ASP A 49 -3.81 9.54 -5.79
C ASP A 49 -2.93 9.29 -7.03
N MET A 50 -2.69 10.32 -7.85
CA MET A 50 -1.88 10.19 -9.05
C MET A 50 -0.41 9.94 -8.71
N ALA A 51 0.13 10.65 -7.72
CA ALA A 51 1.50 10.45 -7.26
C ALA A 51 1.70 9.06 -6.66
N MET A 52 0.71 8.56 -5.91
CA MET A 52 0.72 7.21 -5.36
C MET A 52 0.71 6.16 -6.46
N LEU A 53 -0.14 6.35 -7.48
CA LEU A 53 -0.20 5.47 -8.63
C LEU A 53 1.11 5.48 -9.42
N ASP A 54 1.70 6.64 -9.67
CA ASP A 54 2.99 6.74 -10.37
C ASP A 54 4.12 6.03 -9.60
N ILE A 55 4.14 6.15 -8.27
CA ILE A 55 5.10 5.41 -7.43
C ILE A 55 4.87 3.90 -7.53
N MET A 56 3.61 3.44 -7.44
CA MET A 56 3.24 2.03 -7.59
C MET A 56 3.53 1.48 -9.00
N GLN A 57 3.43 2.34 -10.02
CA GLN A 57 3.75 2.01 -11.41
C GLN A 57 5.25 2.15 -11.74
N LYS A 58 6.11 2.42 -10.74
CA LYS A 58 7.56 2.65 -10.92
C LYS A 58 7.89 3.78 -11.89
N LYS A 59 6.94 4.69 -12.12
CA LYS A 59 7.12 5.91 -12.91
C LYS A 59 7.83 6.99 -12.12
N VAL A 60 7.68 6.95 -10.79
CA VAL A 60 8.31 7.89 -9.84
C VAL A 60 9.02 7.12 -8.74
N ASP A 61 10.26 7.50 -8.43
CA ASP A 61 11.00 6.93 -7.32
C ASP A 61 10.33 7.30 -5.98
N PRO A 62 9.98 6.32 -5.14
CA PRO A 62 9.52 6.61 -3.80
C PRO A 62 10.64 7.28 -3.00
N SER A 63 10.29 8.29 -2.20
CA SER A 63 11.21 8.85 -1.21
C SER A 63 11.82 7.73 -0.37
N PHE A 64 13.09 7.86 0.03
CA PHE A 64 13.82 6.83 0.79
C PHE A 64 13.03 6.29 2.00
N VAL A 65 12.22 7.14 2.63
CA VAL A 65 11.36 6.80 3.77
C VAL A 65 10.22 5.84 3.40
N PHE A 66 9.68 5.91 2.18
CA PHE A 66 8.59 5.05 1.70
C PHE A 66 9.09 3.79 1.00
N LYS A 67 10.37 3.73 0.64
CA LYS A 67 10.95 2.65 -0.16
C LYS A 67 10.70 1.26 0.44
N ASP A 68 10.82 1.12 1.75
CA ASP A 68 10.56 -0.14 2.45
C ASP A 68 9.09 -0.59 2.31
N VAL A 69 8.15 0.33 2.53
CA VAL A 69 6.71 0.06 2.45
C VAL A 69 6.29 -0.23 1.01
N VAL A 70 6.75 0.56 0.05
CA VAL A 70 6.47 0.35 -1.38
C VAL A 70 7.01 -1.00 -1.82
N THR A 71 8.23 -1.36 -1.42
CA THR A 71 8.83 -2.67 -1.75
C THR A 71 8.01 -3.83 -1.15
N LYS A 72 7.49 -3.67 0.06
CA LYS A 72 6.57 -4.66 0.67
C LYS A 72 5.27 -4.78 -0.12
N ILE A 73 4.65 -3.67 -0.49
CA ILE A 73 3.41 -3.65 -1.29
C ILE A 73 3.65 -4.33 -2.65
N GLU A 74 4.76 -4.02 -3.33
CA GLU A 74 5.12 -4.64 -4.59
C GLU A 74 5.32 -6.15 -4.47
N ASN A 75 6.06 -6.60 -3.44
CA ASN A 75 6.28 -8.03 -3.20
C ASN A 75 4.98 -8.76 -2.88
N PHE A 76 4.10 -8.13 -2.10
CA PHE A 76 2.78 -8.68 -1.79
C PHE A 76 1.95 -8.81 -3.08
N ASN A 77 1.87 -7.74 -3.86
CA ASN A 77 1.11 -7.73 -5.10
C ASN A 77 1.64 -8.75 -6.12
N ALA A 78 2.97 -8.87 -6.27
CA ALA A 78 3.59 -9.88 -7.12
C ALA A 78 3.22 -11.32 -6.69
N LYS A 79 3.14 -11.59 -5.37
CA LYS A 79 2.67 -12.86 -4.83
C LYS A 79 1.18 -13.10 -5.08
N THR A 80 0.34 -12.07 -4.91
CA THR A 80 -1.10 -12.15 -5.14
C THR A 80 -1.42 -12.41 -6.62
N LEU A 81 -0.68 -11.77 -7.53
CA LEU A 81 -0.77 -12.03 -8.97
C LEU A 81 -0.35 -13.46 -9.34
N GLN A 82 0.69 -14.02 -8.72
CA GLN A 82 1.08 -15.42 -8.92
C GLN A 82 0.00 -16.40 -8.45
N LYS A 83 -0.59 -16.17 -7.27
CA LYS A 83 -1.71 -17.00 -6.76
C LYS A 83 -2.94 -16.99 -7.68
N SER A 84 -3.18 -15.90 -8.42
CA SER A 84 -4.30 -15.82 -9.37
C SER A 84 -4.09 -16.61 -10.67
N LYS A 85 -2.84 -16.85 -11.06
CA LYS A 85 -2.47 -17.57 -12.30
C LYS A 85 -2.43 -19.10 -12.16
N GLU A 86 -2.49 -19.62 -10.93
CA GLU A 86 -2.47 -21.06 -10.65
C GLU A 86 -3.88 -21.68 -10.52
N ARG A 87 -4.94 -20.95 -10.88
CA ARG A 87 -6.33 -21.44 -10.90
C ARG A 87 -6.85 -21.70 -12.30
#